data_AF-A0A9E0QRW1-F1
#
_entry.id   AF-A0A9E0QRW1-F1
#
_cell.length_a   1.000
_cell.length_b   1.000
_cell.length_c   1.000
_cell.angle_alpha   90.00
_cell.angle_beta   90.00
_cell.angle_gamma   90.00
#
_symmetry.space_group_name_H-M   'P 1'
#
loop_
_entity.id
_entity.type
_entity.pdbx_description
1 polymer ?
#
loop_
_entity_poly.entity_id
_entity_poly.type
_entity_poly.pdbx_seq_one_letter_code
_entity_poly.pdbx_strand_id
1 'polypeptide(L)' 'SEDAWSVANKVLGPAVAAASIALILDKSTNGEVKSPGGYLRGLVERAQIGELHLDRSFYGRLSGVGA' A
#
# COMPACT_ATOMS: atom_id res chain seq x y z
N SER A 1 0.05 6.67 -11.96
CA SER A 1 0.88 7.64 -12.68
C SER A 1 2.16 7.84 -11.90
N GLU A 2 3.17 8.39 -12.56
CA GLU A 2 4.44 8.81 -11.93
C GLU A 2 4.19 9.75 -10.73
N ASP A 3 3.15 10.60 -10.81
CA ASP A 3 2.77 11.51 -9.72
C ASP A 3 2.45 10.79 -8.41
N ALA A 4 1.70 9.68 -8.46
CA ALA A 4 1.31 8.95 -7.27
C ALA A 4 2.53 8.34 -6.56
N TRP A 5 3.52 7.90 -7.31
CA TRP A 5 4.77 7.37 -6.78
C TRP A 5 5.63 8.47 -6.14
N SER A 6 5.78 9.61 -6.82
CA SER A 6 6.53 10.76 -6.29
C SER A 6 5.94 11.27 -4.97
N VAL A 7 4.61 11.43 -4.92
CA VAL A 7 3.89 11.83 -3.70
C VAL A 7 4.06 10.78 -2.59
N ALA A 8 3.93 9.49 -2.92
CA ALA A 8 4.11 8.43 -1.94
C ALA A 8 5.51 8.43 -1.31
N ASN A 9 6.57 8.60 -2.10
CA ASN A 9 7.93 8.69 -1.56
C ASN A 9 8.10 9.89 -0.63
N LYS A 10 7.53 11.04 -0.99
CA LYS A 10 7.61 12.26 -0.19
C LYS A 10 6.89 12.13 1.16
N VAL A 11 5.72 11.50 1.17
CA VAL A 11 4.88 11.40 2.37
C VAL A 11 5.26 10.22 3.26
N LEU A 12 5.51 9.06 2.65
CA LEU A 12 5.73 7.80 3.39
C LEU A 12 7.21 7.54 3.67
N GLY A 13 8.10 8.13 2.88
CA GLY A 13 9.50 7.73 2.80
C GLY A 13 9.70 6.48 1.93
N PRO A 14 10.94 6.23 1.44
CA PRO A 14 11.19 5.20 0.42
C PRO A 14 10.82 3.77 0.84
N ALA A 15 11.13 3.39 2.09
CA ALA A 15 10.88 2.03 2.57
C ALA A 15 9.38 1.72 2.68
N VAL A 16 8.60 2.64 3.25
CA VAL A 16 7.15 2.49 3.43
C VAL A 16 6.43 2.59 2.09
N ALA A 17 6.90 3.44 1.18
CA ALA A 17 6.38 3.52 -0.19
C ALA A 17 6.61 2.21 -0.96
N ALA A 18 7.81 1.61 -0.86
CA ALA A 18 8.12 0.32 -1.47
C ALA A 18 7.25 -0.81 -0.88
N ALA A 19 7.09 -0.87 0.44
CA ALA A 19 6.22 -1.82 1.11
C ALA A 19 4.74 -1.66 0.66
N SER A 20 4.27 -0.42 0.53
CA SER A 20 2.93 -0.12 0.02
C SER A 20 2.73 -0.65 -1.40
N ILE A 21 3.73 -0.52 -2.28
CA ILE A 21 3.69 -1.10 -3.62
C ILE A 21 3.64 -2.62 -3.57
N ALA A 22 4.45 -3.27 -2.72
CA ALA A 22 4.42 -4.72 -2.57
C ALA A 22 3.03 -5.22 -2.14
N LEU A 23 2.40 -4.53 -1.18
CA LEU A 23 1.02 -4.80 -0.78
C LEU A 23 0.03 -4.64 -1.94
N ILE A 24 0.13 -3.53 -2.68
CA ILE A 24 -0.74 -3.25 -3.83
C ILE A 24 -0.56 -4.30 -4.93
N LEU A 25 0.67 -4.72 -5.22
CA LEU A 25 0.96 -5.73 -6.22
C LEU A 25 0.25 -7.03 -5.86
N ASP A 26 0.44 -7.54 -4.65
CA ASP A 26 -0.20 -8.76 -4.18
C ASP A 26 -1.74 -8.61 -4.13
N LYS A 27 -2.29 -7.41 -3.83
CA LYS A 27 -3.75 -7.15 -3.95
C LYS A 27 -4.24 -7.17 -5.39
N SER A 28 -3.44 -6.62 -6.30
CA SER A 28 -3.79 -6.54 -7.70
C SER A 28 -3.74 -7.92 -8.36
N THR A 29 -2.75 -8.76 -8.04
CA THR A 29 -2.64 -10.12 -8.57
C THR A 29 -3.79 -11.02 -8.09
N ASN A 30 -4.31 -10.77 -6.89
CA ASN A 30 -5.47 -11.49 -6.34
C ASN A 30 -6.82 -10.86 -6.74
N GLY A 31 -6.84 -9.82 -7.60
CA GLY A 31 -8.06 -9.16 -8.07
C GLY A 31 -8.76 -8.26 -7.04
N GLU A 32 -8.18 -8.05 -5.86
CA GLU A 32 -8.73 -7.20 -4.79
C GLU A 32 -8.64 -5.71 -5.13
N VAL A 33 -7.66 -5.32 -5.96
CA VAL A 33 -7.42 -3.93 -6.35
C VAL A 33 -7.51 -3.77 -7.87
N LYS A 34 -8.43 -2.92 -8.31
CA LYS A 34 -8.64 -2.59 -9.73
C LYS A 34 -7.80 -1.40 -10.22
N SER A 35 -7.39 -0.53 -9.30
CA SER A 35 -6.60 0.67 -9.61
C SER A 35 -5.43 0.82 -8.64
N PRO A 36 -4.24 0.29 -8.99
CA PRO A 36 -3.05 0.38 -8.16
C PRO A 36 -2.69 1.83 -7.76
N GLY A 37 -2.74 2.76 -8.72
CA GLY A 37 -2.44 4.17 -8.47
C GLY A 37 -3.49 4.88 -7.60
N GLY A 38 -4.77 4.51 -7.72
CA GLY A 38 -5.82 5.00 -6.84
C GLY A 38 -5.65 4.48 -5.41
N TYR A 39 -5.29 3.21 -5.28
CA TYR A 39 -5.03 2.59 -3.99
C TYR A 39 -3.83 3.23 -3.28
N LEU A 40 -2.74 3.48 -4.00
CA LEU A 40 -1.56 4.16 -3.45
C LEU A 40 -1.90 5.56 -2.93
N ARG A 41 -2.72 6.33 -3.65
CA ARG A 41 -3.22 7.63 -3.18
C ARG A 41 -4.01 7.49 -1.87
N GLY A 42 -4.89 6.50 -1.77
CA GLY A 42 -5.61 6.21 -0.53
C GLY A 42 -4.68 5.86 0.64
N LEU A 43 -3.59 5.11 0.40
CA LEU A 43 -2.57 4.82 1.43
C LEU A 43 -1.84 6.09 1.89
N VAL A 44 -1.51 6.99 0.95
CA VAL A 44 -0.91 8.29 1.26
C VAL A 44 -1.85 9.15 2.10
N GLU A 45 -3.13 9.25 1.72
CA GLU A 45 -4.15 10.00 2.46
C GLU A 45 -4.28 9.48 3.90
N ARG A 46 -4.26 8.15 4.09
CA ARG A 46 -4.28 7.53 5.41
C ARG A 46 -3.03 7.85 6.23
N ALA A 47 -1.85 7.84 5.61
CA ALA A 47 -0.62 8.17 6.30
C ALA A 47 -0.59 9.62 6.80
N GLN A 48 -1.12 10.56 6.00
CA GLN A 48 -1.17 11.97 6.37
C GLN A 48 -2.00 12.24 7.63
N ILE A 49 -2.99 11.39 7.92
CA ILE A 49 -3.83 11.48 9.11
C ILE A 49 -3.42 10.50 10.23
N GLY A 50 -2.32 9.77 10.07
CA GLY A 50 -1.82 8.82 11.07
C GLY A 50 -2.55 7.46 11.10
N GLU A 51 -3.35 7.16 10.08
CA GLU A 51 -4.22 5.97 9.99
C GLU A 51 -3.68 4.90 9.03
N LEU A 52 -2.41 5.01 8.62
CA LEU A 52 -1.76 3.98 7.81
C LEU A 52 -1.18 2.87 8.70
N HIS A 53 -1.77 1.68 8.62
CA HIS A 53 -1.32 0.48 9.35
C HIS A 53 -0.91 -0.65 8.38
N LEU A 54 0.28 -0.53 7.81
CA LEU A 54 0.83 -1.55 6.89
C LEU A 54 1.14 -2.86 7.61
N ASP A 55 1.58 -2.80 8.86
CA ASP A 55 1.81 -3.94 9.74
C ASP A 55 0.57 -4.84 9.80
N ARG A 56 -0.62 -4.28 10.10
CA ARG A 56 -1.88 -5.05 10.14
C ARG A 56 -2.22 -5.66 8.79
N SER A 57 -1.96 -4.92 7.71
CA SER A 57 -2.21 -5.39 6.34
C SER A 57 -1.32 -6.58 5.98
N PHE A 58 -0.04 -6.52 6.35
CA PHE A 58 0.91 -7.62 6.12
C PHE A 58 0.63 -8.82 7.04
N TYR A 59 0.36 -8.60 8.32
CA TYR A 59 0.01 -9.67 9.25
C TYR A 59 -1.22 -10.44 8.79
N GLY A 60 -2.28 -9.76 8.36
CA GLY A 60 -3.49 -10.41 7.86
C GLY A 60 -3.24 -11.28 6.62
N ARG A 61 -2.25 -10.91 5.80
CA ARG A 61 -1.85 -11.70 4.62
C ARG A 61 -0.99 -12.89 4.98
N LEU A 62 0.01 -12.70 5.84
CA LEU A 62 0.85 -13.78 6.33
C LEU A 62 0.03 -14.85 7.07
N SER A 63 -0.96 -14.43 7.86
CA SER A 63 -1.86 -15.36 8.56
C SER A 63 -2.80 -16.10 7.61
N GLY A 64 -3.16 -15.51 6.46
CA GLY A 64 -4.02 -16.15 5.45
C GLY A 64 -3.28 -17.16 4.57
N VAL A 65 -1.97 -17.01 4.38
CA VAL A 65 -1.14 -17.95 3.60
C VAL A 65 -0.91 -19.28 4.34
N GLY A 66 -1.17 -19.34 5.65
CA GLY A 66 -1.02 -20.54 6.48
C GLY A 66 -2.33 -21.27 6.84
N ALA A 67 -3.47 -20.87 6.28
CA ALA A 67 -4.79 -21.44 6.58
C ALA A 67 -5.31 -22.35 5.46
#